data_AF-A0A1N7MR59-F1
#
_entry.id   AF-A0A1N7MR59-F1
#
_cell.length_a   1.000
_cell.length_b   1.000
_cell.length_c   1.000
_cell.angle_alpha   90.00
_cell.angle_beta   90.00
_cell.angle_gamma   90.00
#
_symmetry.space_group_name_H-M   'P 1'
#
loop_
_entity.id
_entity.type
_entity.pdbx_description
1 polymer ?
#
loop_
_entity_poly.entity_id
_entity_poly.type
_entity_poly.pdbx_seq_one_letter_code
_entity_poly.pdbx_strand_id
1 'polypeptide(L)' 'METYSFLRQLADSWVLLALFTVFLGVIVWAFRPGSRPLHDDAARTVFRNDDAPRGAEGHSPTGEPK' A
#
# COMPACT_ATOMS: atom_id res chain seq x y z
N MET A 1 50.04 5.18 -18.82
CA MET A 1 48.71 5.24 -19.47
C MET A 1 47.62 4.49 -18.69
N GLU A 2 47.98 3.73 -17.64
CA GLU A 2 47.03 3.02 -16.76
C GLU A 2 45.96 3.91 -16.12
N THR A 3 46.33 5.03 -15.51
CA THR A 3 45.40 5.90 -14.74
C THR A 3 44.34 6.55 -15.62
N TYR A 4 44.72 7.01 -16.82
CA TYR A 4 43.78 7.64 -17.76
C TYR A 4 42.75 6.63 -18.29
N SER A 5 43.18 5.41 -18.61
CA SER A 5 42.31 4.33 -19.06
C SER A 5 41.25 3.98 -18.00
N PHE A 6 41.67 3.87 -16.74
CA PHE A 6 40.77 3.62 -15.61
C PHE A 6 39.74 4.73 -15.41
N LEU A 7 40.18 5.99 -15.37
CA LEU A 7 39.28 7.15 -15.22
C LEU A 7 38.28 7.25 -16.37
N ARG A 8 38.68 6.89 -17.59
CA ARG A 8 37.81 6.87 -18.76
C ARG A 8 36.77 5.76 -18.71
N GLN A 9 37.15 4.55 -18.34
CA GLN A 9 36.20 3.45 -18.17
C GLN A 9 35.17 3.75 -17.07
N LEU A 10 35.60 4.39 -15.98
CA LEU A 10 34.71 4.88 -14.94
C LEU A 10 33.75 5.97 -15.49
N ALA A 11 34.26 6.93 -16.25
CA ALA A 11 33.46 8.00 -16.86
C ALA A 11 32.42 7.46 -17.85
N ASP A 12 32.81 6.52 -18.71
CA ASP A 12 31.97 5.95 -19.76
C ASP A 12 30.80 5.11 -19.19
N SER A 13 30.90 4.61 -17.96
CA SER A 13 29.90 3.72 -17.35
C SER A 13 28.84 4.42 -16.47
N TRP A 14 28.97 5.74 -16.23
CA TRP A 14 28.08 6.49 -15.33
C TRP A 14 26.60 6.48 -15.73
N VAL A 15 26.29 6.66 -17.02
CA VAL A 15 24.90 6.71 -17.49
C VAL A 15 24.23 5.34 -17.36
N LEU A 16 24.96 4.27 -17.70
CA LEU A 16 24.49 2.89 -17.54
C LEU A 16 24.22 2.57 -16.06
N LEU A 17 25.12 3.00 -15.17
CA LEU A 17 25.02 2.78 -13.73
C LEU A 17 23.86 3.57 -13.12
N ALA A 18 23.60 4.79 -13.59
CA ALA A 18 22.44 5.59 -13.19
C ALA A 18 21.13 4.89 -13.59
N LEU A 19 20.99 4.43 -14.84
CA LEU A 19 19.82 3.68 -15.31
C LEU A 19 19.60 2.40 -14.49
N PHE A 20 20.66 1.65 -14.22
CA PHE A 20 20.59 0.44 -13.40
C PHE A 20 20.14 0.74 -11.97
N THR A 21 20.65 1.81 -11.36
CA THR A 21 20.25 2.23 -10.00
C THR A 21 18.79 2.67 -9.96
N VAL A 22 18.34 3.45 -10.94
CA VAL A 22 16.93 3.86 -11.07
C VAL A 22 16.03 2.64 -11.23
N PHE A 23 16.42 1.69 -12.07
CA PHE A 23 15.68 0.45 -12.28
C PHE A 23 15.51 -0.35 -10.98
N LEU A 24 16.58 -0.54 -10.23
CA LEU A 24 16.49 -1.16 -8.89
C LEU A 24 15.63 -0.34 -7.93
N GLY A 25 15.71 0.98 -7.97
CA GLY A 25 14.84 1.88 -7.20
C GLY A 25 13.37 1.66 -7.49
N VAL A 26 12.99 1.52 -8.77
CA VAL A 26 11.62 1.22 -9.20
C VAL A 26 11.18 -0.17 -8.73
N ILE A 27 12.04 -1.18 -8.86
CA ILE A 27 11.77 -2.53 -8.34
C ILE A 27 11.47 -2.48 -6.84
N VAL A 28 12.36 -1.87 -6.05
CA VAL A 28 12.20 -1.77 -4.59
C VAL A 28 10.94 -0.99 -4.24
N TRP A 29 10.63 0.08 -4.99
CA TRP A 29 9.40 0.85 -4.80
C TRP A 29 8.13 0.04 -5.12
N ALA A 30 8.13 -0.74 -6.20
CA ALA A 30 7.00 -1.59 -6.58
C ALA A 30 6.74 -2.71 -5.55
N PHE A 31 7.81 -3.26 -4.95
CA PHE A 31 7.72 -4.24 -3.88
C PHE A 31 7.54 -3.62 -2.49
N ARG A 32 7.58 -2.28 -2.34
CA ARG A 32 7.36 -1.61 -1.05
C ARG A 32 5.91 -1.86 -0.63
N PRO A 33 5.67 -2.58 0.48
CA PRO A 33 4.34 -3.03 0.90
C PRO A 33 3.53 -1.90 1.58
N GLY A 34 3.54 -0.69 1.01
CA GLY A 34 2.98 0.52 1.61
C GLY A 34 1.47 0.69 1.46
N SER A 35 0.82 -0.06 0.55
CA SER A 35 -0.60 0.09 0.23
C SER A 35 -1.53 -0.94 0.87
N ARG A 36 -0.98 -1.97 1.53
CA ARG A 36 -1.77 -3.03 2.17
C ARG A 36 -2.78 -2.51 3.22
N PRO A 37 -2.48 -1.53 4.08
CA PRO A 37 -3.44 -1.14 5.13
C PRO A 37 -4.67 -0.35 4.60
N LEU A 38 -4.55 0.36 3.46
CA LEU A 38 -5.67 1.14 2.93
C LEU A 38 -6.70 0.26 2.19
N HIS A 39 -6.24 -0.82 1.56
CA HIS A 39 -7.12 -1.80 0.91
C HIS A 39 -7.86 -2.68 1.91
N ASP A 40 -7.24 -3.00 3.05
CA ASP A 40 -7.87 -3.77 4.14
C ASP A 40 -9.02 -2.99 4.81
N ASP A 41 -8.89 -1.66 4.98
CA ASP A 41 -9.96 -0.85 5.57
C ASP A 41 -11.17 -0.69 4.61
N ALA A 42 -10.91 -0.54 3.30
CA ALA A 42 -11.97 -0.47 2.28
C ALA A 42 -12.72 -1.81 2.11
N ALA A 43 -12.03 -2.95 2.23
CA ALA A 43 -12.66 -4.27 2.21
C ALA A 43 -13.55 -4.52 3.44
N ARG A 44 -13.17 -3.97 4.60
CA ARG A 44 -13.92 -4.12 5.86
C ARG A 44 -15.15 -3.22 5.96
N THR A 45 -15.29 -2.20 5.11
CA THR A 45 -16.47 -1.31 5.13
C THR A 45 -17.80 -2.01 4.87
N VAL A 46 -17.82 -3.04 4.01
CA VAL A 46 -19.06 -3.78 3.68
C VAL A 46 -19.47 -4.71 4.82
N PHE A 47 -18.51 -5.37 5.47
CA PHE A 47 -18.75 -6.33 6.57
C PHE A 47 -18.85 -5.67 7.95
N ARG A 48 -18.62 -4.35 8.06
CA ARG A 48 -18.63 -3.62 9.34
C ARG A 48 -19.98 -3.65 10.07
N ASN A 49 -21.06 -4.04 9.39
CA ASN A 49 -22.41 -4.10 9.93
C ASN A 49 -22.98 -5.53 10.08
N ASP A 50 -22.18 -6.57 9.83
CA ASP A 50 -22.67 -7.96 9.87
C ASP A 50 -22.68 -8.58 11.29
N ASP A 51 -21.93 -8.01 12.25
CA ASP A 51 -21.81 -8.54 13.62
C ASP A 51 -22.97 -8.13 14.56
N ALA A 52 -23.95 -7.34 14.10
CA ALA A 52 -25.18 -7.14 14.85
C ALA A 52 -26.37 -6.90 13.92
N PRO A 53 -27.41 -7.76 13.93
CA PRO A 53 -28.68 -7.36 13.35
C PRO A 53 -29.14 -6.11 14.12
N ARG A 54 -29.41 -5.00 13.42
CA ARG A 54 -30.27 -3.95 13.97
C ARG A 54 -31.68 -4.52 14.13
N GLY A 55 -31.87 -5.23 15.22
CA GLY A 55 -33.07 -5.98 15.55
C GLY A 55 -33.15 -6.17 17.06
N ALA A 56 -33.05 -5.08 17.83
CA ALA A 56 -33.42 -5.09 19.24
C ALA A 56 -34.07 -3.78 19.74
N GLU A 57 -34.50 -2.87 18.86
CA GLU A 57 -35.68 -2.05 19.19
C GLU A 57 -36.93 -2.82 18.76
N GLY A 58 -37.20 -3.88 19.53
CA GLY A 58 -38.47 -4.57 19.48
C GLY A 58 -39.58 -3.60 19.88
N HIS A 59 -40.49 -3.41 18.95
CA HIS A 59 -41.86 -2.97 19.16
C HIS A 59 -42.41 -3.37 20.55
N SER A 60 -42.84 -2.41 21.35
CA SER A 60 -43.86 -2.64 22.39
C SER A 60 -45.13 -1.90 21.96
N PRO A 61 -46.12 -2.59 21.38
CA PRO A 61 -47.49 -2.12 21.38
C PRO A 61 -48.11 -2.50 22.74
N THR A 62 -49.11 -1.73 23.15
CA THR A 62 -50.08 -2.08 24.20
C THR A 62 -49.63 -1.84 25.64
N GLY A 63 -50.33 -0.90 26.27
CA GLY A 63 -50.39 -0.79 27.73
C GLY A 63 -50.91 0.55 28.26
N GLU A 64 -52.12 0.99 27.89
CA GLU A 64 -52.96 1.66 28.89
C GLU A 64 -53.23 0.64 30.00
N PRO A 65 -53.00 0.96 31.28
CA PRO A 65 -54.05 1.61 32.07
C PRO A 65 -53.55 2.54 33.21
N LYS A 66 -54.28 3.64 33.48
CA LYS A 66 -54.98 3.91 34.75
C LYS A 66 -55.65 5.29 34.74
#